data_AF-A0A139PR71-F1
#
_entry.id   AF-A0A139PR71-F1
#
_cell.length_a   1.000
_cell.length_b   1.000
_cell.length_c   1.000
_cell.angle_alpha   90.00
_cell.angle_beta   90.00
_cell.angle_gamma   90.00
#
_symmetry.space_group_name_H-M   'P 1'
#
loop_
_entity.id
_entity.type
_entity.pdbx_description
1 polymer ?
#
loop_
_entity_poly.entity_id
_entity_poly.type
_entity_poly.pdbx_seq_one_letter_code
_entity_poly.pdbx_strand_id
1 'polypeptide(L)'
;MTQFFSLAKTNDLHAETEKILENNGKYYLYPESQIPLLVEAGMLRIENEDKERISYSFPSQEAQVFCRNKGHILELYLYLLALESQLFDECMIGGEIDWNGIFPETDNVQNEIDVILRKGRSITFISCKMTDLSVEAINELEVYANHFAGESCLKLIVCTGKINPVYANRCQEYGVLVIRSEQIPNLIPMLKKFSKRFKR
;
A
#
# COMPACT_ATOMS: atom_id res chain seq x y z
N MET A 1 8.34 5.29 -10.55
CA MET A 1 7.67 4.30 -11.42
C MET A 1 6.17 4.57 -11.48
N THR A 2 5.37 4.31 -10.44
CA THR A 2 3.89 4.45 -10.53
C THR A 2 3.42 5.85 -10.90
N GLN A 3 4.10 6.88 -10.42
CA GLN A 3 3.82 8.27 -10.78
C GLN A 3 3.94 8.56 -12.29
N PHE A 4 4.85 7.88 -13.01
CA PHE A 4 4.97 8.00 -14.46
C PHE A 4 3.72 7.47 -15.16
N PHE A 5 3.31 6.23 -14.83
CA PHE A 5 2.10 5.62 -15.40
C PHE A 5 0.81 6.37 -15.02
N SER A 6 0.75 6.94 -13.81
CA SER A 6 -0.42 7.73 -13.37
C SER A 6 -0.61 9.05 -14.15
N LEU A 7 0.44 9.56 -14.81
CA LEU A 7 0.39 10.81 -15.58
C LEU A 7 0.14 10.60 -17.07
N ALA A 8 0.06 9.34 -17.53
CA ALA A 8 -0.29 9.05 -18.91
C ALA A 8 -1.70 9.58 -19.23
N LYS A 9 -1.85 10.20 -20.41
CA LYS A 9 -3.04 10.98 -20.80
C LYS A 9 -4.35 10.16 -20.88
N THR A 10 -4.26 8.85 -21.06
CA THR A 10 -5.43 7.95 -21.18
C THR A 10 -5.62 7.19 -19.87
N ASN A 11 -6.87 7.00 -19.44
CA ASN A 11 -7.23 6.15 -18.30
C ASN A 11 -7.62 4.73 -18.72
N ASP A 12 -7.45 4.41 -19.99
CA ASP A 12 -7.76 3.10 -20.54
C ASP A 12 -6.60 2.11 -20.33
N LEU A 13 -6.85 0.84 -20.66
CA LEU A 13 -5.82 -0.21 -20.64
C LEU A 13 -4.66 0.09 -21.59
N HIS A 14 -4.88 0.92 -22.62
CA HIS A 14 -3.84 1.36 -23.55
C HIS A 14 -3.41 2.80 -23.25
N ALA A 15 -2.11 3.06 -23.33
CA ALA A 15 -1.55 4.37 -23.13
C ALA A 15 -0.38 4.65 -24.08
N GLU A 16 -0.33 5.89 -24.57
CA GLU A 16 0.79 6.45 -25.30
C GLU A 16 1.23 7.74 -24.61
N THR A 17 2.54 7.87 -24.34
CA THR A 17 3.05 9.00 -23.57
C THR A 17 4.52 9.30 -23.89
N GLU A 18 4.96 10.50 -23.54
CA GLU A 18 6.35 10.91 -23.66
C GLU A 18 7.20 10.23 -22.57
N LYS A 19 8.47 9.96 -22.86
CA LYS A 19 9.42 9.38 -21.90
C LYS A 19 9.81 10.36 -20.77
N ILE A 20 9.46 11.63 -20.92
CA ILE A 20 9.66 12.67 -19.91
C ILE A 20 8.33 13.38 -19.73
N LEU A 21 7.76 13.30 -18.53
CA LEU A 21 6.48 13.94 -18.20
C LEU A 21 6.71 15.06 -17.20
N GLU A 22 6.11 16.21 -17.43
CA GLU A 22 6.09 17.32 -16.48
C GLU A 22 4.73 17.41 -15.77
N ASN A 23 4.76 17.56 -14.45
CA ASN A 23 3.57 17.91 -13.67
C ASN A 23 3.95 18.82 -12.50
N ASN A 24 3.33 20.00 -12.41
CA ASN A 24 3.56 20.99 -11.35
C ASN A 24 5.06 21.32 -11.13
N GLY A 25 5.82 21.50 -12.22
CA GLY A 25 7.25 21.80 -12.18
C GLY A 25 8.15 20.63 -11.75
N LYS A 26 7.61 19.42 -11.61
CA LYS A 26 8.36 18.18 -11.38
C LYS A 26 8.40 17.35 -12.66
N TYR A 27 9.55 16.75 -12.92
CA TYR A 27 9.76 15.86 -14.06
C TYR A 27 9.73 14.39 -13.62
N TYR A 28 9.08 13.56 -14.42
CA TYR A 28 8.94 12.13 -14.22
C TYR A 28 9.48 11.41 -15.45
N LEU A 29 10.55 10.65 -15.24
CA LEU A 29 11.25 9.94 -16.30
C LEU A 29 10.67 8.54 -16.50
N TYR A 30 10.75 8.08 -17.73
CA TYR A 30 10.47 6.70 -18.12
C TYR A 30 11.32 5.74 -17.26
N PRO A 31 10.69 4.79 -16.54
CA PRO A 31 11.38 3.95 -15.58
C PRO A 31 12.08 2.76 -16.26
N GLU A 32 13.10 3.04 -17.08
CA GLU A 32 13.80 2.05 -17.95
C GLU A 32 14.17 0.75 -17.23
N SER A 33 14.70 0.85 -16.01
CA SER A 33 15.12 -0.33 -15.24
C SER A 33 13.96 -1.20 -14.69
N GLN A 34 12.75 -0.64 -14.55
CA GLN A 34 11.58 -1.35 -14.03
C GLN A 34 10.72 -1.94 -15.15
N ILE A 35 10.79 -1.40 -16.37
CA ILE A 35 9.95 -1.85 -17.49
C ILE A 35 10.14 -3.34 -17.80
N PRO A 36 11.37 -3.87 -17.94
CA PRO A 36 11.55 -5.30 -18.20
C PRO A 36 10.92 -6.18 -17.11
N LEU A 37 11.00 -5.76 -15.84
CA LEU A 37 10.42 -6.49 -14.71
C LEU A 37 8.89 -6.51 -14.79
N LEU A 38 8.27 -5.39 -15.17
CA LEU A 38 6.82 -5.30 -15.34
C LEU A 38 6.33 -6.13 -16.53
N VAL A 39 7.11 -6.19 -17.61
CA VAL A 39 6.82 -7.03 -18.78
C VAL A 39 6.95 -8.51 -18.44
N GLU A 40 8.03 -8.91 -17.77
CA GLU A 40 8.26 -10.28 -17.33
C GLU A 40 7.17 -10.76 -16.37
N ALA A 41 6.73 -9.89 -15.45
CA ALA A 41 5.64 -10.16 -14.53
C ALA A 41 4.24 -10.17 -15.19
N GLY A 42 4.14 -9.88 -16.49
CA GLY A 42 2.85 -9.80 -17.20
C GLY A 42 2.00 -8.61 -16.81
N MET A 43 2.58 -7.59 -16.17
CA MET A 43 1.89 -6.38 -15.71
C MET A 43 1.85 -5.29 -16.78
N LEU A 44 2.71 -5.39 -17.80
CA LEU A 44 2.83 -4.40 -18.85
C LEU A 44 3.16 -5.08 -20.18
N ARG A 45 2.60 -4.58 -21.27
CA ARG A 45 2.97 -4.96 -22.63
C ARG A 45 3.42 -3.72 -23.39
N ILE A 46 4.66 -3.71 -23.88
CA ILE A 46 5.13 -2.64 -24.75
C ILE A 46 4.63 -2.89 -26.18
N GLU A 47 3.97 -1.90 -26.75
CA GLU A 47 3.42 -1.95 -28.12
C GLU A 47 4.37 -1.29 -29.11
N ASN A 48 4.89 -0.11 -28.75
CA ASN A 48 5.89 0.61 -29.54
C ASN A 48 6.77 1.46 -28.63
N GLU A 49 8.05 1.55 -28.94
CA GLU A 49 9.02 2.37 -28.21
C GLU A 49 9.95 3.08 -29.18
N ASP A 50 10.00 4.42 -29.10
CA ASP A 50 10.98 5.23 -29.81
C ASP A 50 11.83 6.05 -28.81
N LYS A 51 12.60 7.02 -29.32
CA LYS A 51 13.50 7.83 -28.48
C LYS A 51 12.76 8.78 -27.53
N GLU A 52 11.58 9.24 -27.90
CA GLU A 52 10.83 10.29 -27.19
C GLU A 52 9.54 9.76 -26.56
N ARG A 53 8.97 8.69 -27.11
CA ARG A 53 7.65 8.17 -26.76
C ARG A 53 7.63 6.67 -26.51
N ILE A 54 6.62 6.26 -25.76
CA ILE A 54 6.30 4.87 -25.45
C ILE A 54 4.80 4.66 -25.59
N SER A 55 4.42 3.55 -26.21
CA SER A 55 3.06 3.03 -26.26
C SER A 55 3.03 1.65 -25.61
N TYR A 56 2.08 1.45 -24.70
CA TYR A 56 1.97 0.23 -23.92
C TYR A 56 0.52 -0.07 -23.54
N SER A 57 0.26 -1.32 -23.16
CA SER A 57 -1.00 -1.76 -22.57
C SER A 57 -0.82 -2.49 -21.25
N PHE A 58 -1.83 -2.37 -20.39
CA PHE A 58 -2.02 -3.18 -19.20
C PHE A 58 -2.87 -4.40 -19.57
N PRO A 59 -2.36 -5.64 -19.39
CA PRO A 59 -3.09 -6.85 -19.77
C PRO A 59 -4.40 -7.09 -19.00
N SER A 60 -4.57 -6.45 -17.83
CA SER A 60 -5.78 -6.52 -17.01
C SER A 60 -6.00 -5.24 -16.21
N GLN A 61 -7.18 -5.11 -15.60
CA GLN A 61 -7.50 -3.99 -14.72
C GLN A 61 -6.62 -4.00 -13.46
N GLU A 62 -6.30 -5.17 -12.92
CA GLU A 62 -5.41 -5.33 -11.77
C GLU A 62 -3.99 -4.86 -12.09
N ALA A 63 -3.48 -5.19 -13.29
CA ALA A 63 -2.18 -4.73 -13.77
C ALA A 63 -2.15 -3.19 -13.92
N GLN A 64 -3.25 -2.60 -14.40
CA GLN A 64 -3.41 -1.16 -14.48
C GLN A 64 -3.41 -0.51 -13.10
N VAL A 65 -4.19 -1.03 -12.15
CA VAL A 65 -4.24 -0.53 -10.76
C VAL A 65 -2.88 -0.61 -10.12
N PHE A 66 -2.18 -1.74 -10.24
CA PHE A 66 -0.83 -1.92 -9.73
C PHE A 66 0.16 -0.88 -10.27
N CYS A 67 0.15 -0.63 -11.58
CA CYS A 67 1.10 0.27 -12.20
C CYS A 67 0.76 1.75 -11.98
N ARG A 68 -0.53 2.11 -11.88
CA ARG A 68 -0.97 3.51 -11.80
C ARG A 68 -1.23 4.00 -10.39
N ASN A 69 -1.71 3.14 -9.49
CA ASN A 69 -2.10 3.58 -8.17
C ASN A 69 -0.87 3.80 -7.29
N LYS A 70 -0.79 4.96 -6.64
CA LYS A 70 0.37 5.35 -5.83
C LYS A 70 0.26 4.61 -4.49
N GLY A 71 1.30 3.94 -4.06
CA GLY A 71 1.28 3.20 -2.78
C GLY A 71 0.90 1.73 -2.92
N HIS A 72 0.03 1.40 -3.87
CA HIS A 72 -0.55 0.05 -3.99
C HIS A 72 0.48 -1.09 -4.13
N ILE A 73 1.63 -0.83 -4.75
CA ILE A 73 2.73 -1.80 -4.82
C ILE A 73 3.22 -2.26 -3.44
N LEU A 74 3.27 -1.36 -2.46
CA LEU A 74 3.70 -1.68 -1.10
C LEU A 74 2.62 -2.52 -0.38
N GLU A 75 1.36 -2.14 -0.54
CA GLU A 75 0.20 -2.84 0.03
C GLU A 75 0.14 -4.28 -0.49
N LEU A 76 0.20 -4.45 -1.81
CA LEU A 76 0.20 -5.75 -2.47
C LEU A 76 1.40 -6.59 -2.04
N TYR A 77 2.59 -5.98 -1.96
CA TYR A 77 3.78 -6.69 -1.51
C TYR A 77 3.62 -7.25 -0.09
N LEU A 78 3.13 -6.43 0.85
CA LEU A 78 2.91 -6.88 2.23
C LEU A 78 1.81 -7.94 2.33
N TYR A 79 0.74 -7.81 1.56
CA TYR A 79 -0.32 -8.80 1.46
C TYR A 79 0.21 -10.15 0.97
N LEU A 80 0.99 -10.16 -0.13
CA LEU A 80 1.60 -11.37 -0.67
C LEU A 80 2.59 -12.00 0.31
N LEU A 81 3.43 -11.21 0.96
CA LEU A 81 4.32 -11.70 2.03
C LEU A 81 3.54 -12.37 3.16
N ALA A 82 2.38 -11.82 3.54
CA ALA A 82 1.53 -12.40 4.58
C ALA A 82 0.91 -13.72 4.13
N LEU A 83 0.41 -13.81 2.89
CA LEU A 83 -0.11 -15.05 2.31
C LEU A 83 0.96 -16.14 2.24
N GLU A 84 2.12 -15.82 1.67
CA GLU A 84 3.25 -16.76 1.53
C GLU A 84 3.75 -17.27 2.89
N SER A 85 3.64 -16.46 3.94
CA SER A 85 4.04 -16.87 5.29
C SER A 85 3.19 -18.00 5.88
N GLN A 86 1.95 -18.18 5.38
CA GLN A 86 0.95 -19.09 5.93
C GLN A 86 0.71 -18.92 7.45
N LEU A 87 1.06 -17.74 7.99
CA LEU A 87 0.98 -17.46 9.42
C LEU A 87 -0.44 -17.07 9.83
N PHE A 88 -1.16 -16.37 8.97
CA PHE A 88 -2.46 -15.77 9.23
C PHE A 88 -3.58 -16.68 8.74
N ASP A 89 -4.72 -16.62 9.42
CA ASP A 89 -5.91 -17.37 9.02
C ASP A 89 -6.64 -16.63 7.89
N GLU A 90 -6.60 -15.29 7.91
CA GLU A 90 -7.14 -14.42 6.87
C GLU A 90 -6.19 -13.25 6.60
N CYS A 91 -6.09 -12.85 5.33
CA CYS A 91 -5.37 -11.66 4.87
C CYS A 91 -6.30 -10.88 3.93
N MET A 92 -6.34 -9.57 4.06
CA MET A 92 -7.12 -8.67 3.22
C MET A 92 -6.26 -7.46 2.83
N ILE A 93 -6.44 -6.97 1.61
CA ILE A 93 -5.86 -5.74 1.07
C ILE A 93 -6.99 -4.77 0.75
N GLY A 94 -6.80 -3.48 1.02
CA GLY A 94 -7.80 -2.44 0.76
C GLY A 94 -9.12 -2.66 1.51
N GLY A 95 -9.02 -2.98 2.80
CA GLY A 95 -10.19 -3.29 3.62
C GLY A 95 -10.99 -2.04 3.96
N GLU A 96 -12.24 -1.97 3.50
CA GLU A 96 -13.15 -0.88 3.89
C GLU A 96 -13.78 -1.13 5.25
N ILE A 97 -13.82 -0.09 6.08
CA ILE A 97 -14.53 -0.09 7.36
C ILE A 97 -15.91 0.53 7.19
N ASP A 98 -16.93 -0.27 7.43
CA ASP A 98 -18.32 0.19 7.56
C ASP A 98 -18.58 0.65 9.01
N TRP A 99 -18.90 1.93 9.17
CA TRP A 99 -19.11 2.59 10.46
C TRP A 99 -20.48 2.34 11.09
N ASN A 100 -21.51 2.12 10.27
CA ASN A 100 -22.89 2.05 10.74
C ASN A 100 -23.52 0.67 10.51
N GLY A 101 -22.89 -0.21 9.74
CA GLY A 101 -23.43 -1.54 9.43
C GLY A 101 -24.64 -1.47 8.50
N ILE A 102 -24.89 -0.31 7.87
CA ILE A 102 -26.06 -0.06 7.01
C ILE A 102 -25.57 0.04 5.57
N PHE A 103 -25.62 -1.09 4.86
CA PHE A 103 -25.40 -1.16 3.42
C PHE A 103 -26.70 -0.88 2.65
N PRO A 104 -26.70 -0.10 1.56
CA PRO A 104 -25.72 0.88 1.09
C PRO A 104 -26.31 2.30 1.12
N GLU A 105 -25.91 3.13 2.08
CA GLU A 105 -26.13 4.58 1.94
C GLU A 105 -24.99 5.20 1.12
N THR A 106 -25.35 5.91 0.06
CA THR A 106 -24.43 6.54 -0.91
C THR A 106 -23.51 7.60 -0.32
N ASP A 107 -23.70 7.98 0.95
CA ASP A 107 -22.97 9.04 1.65
C ASP A 107 -22.10 8.52 2.81
N ASN A 108 -21.94 7.20 2.95
CA ASN A 108 -21.05 6.64 3.98
C ASN A 108 -19.58 6.96 3.66
N VAL A 109 -18.87 7.53 4.64
CA VAL A 109 -17.42 7.71 4.58
C VAL A 109 -16.76 6.32 4.58
N GLN A 110 -16.36 5.84 3.41
CA GLN A 110 -15.57 4.62 3.25
C GLN A 110 -14.13 4.91 3.68
N ASN A 111 -13.76 4.43 4.87
CA ASN A 111 -12.38 4.50 5.36
C ASN A 111 -11.66 3.19 5.04
N GLU A 112 -10.56 3.27 4.30
CA GLU A 112 -9.79 2.11 3.85
C GLU A 112 -8.60 1.83 4.78
N ILE A 113 -8.39 0.56 5.10
CA ILE A 113 -7.14 0.07 5.68
C ILE A 113 -6.39 -0.74 4.63
N ASP A 114 -5.17 -0.29 4.37
CA ASP A 114 -4.31 -0.84 3.33
C ASP A 114 -4.13 -2.37 3.41
N VAL A 115 -3.78 -2.92 4.58
CA VAL A 115 -3.71 -4.38 4.80
C VAL A 115 -4.24 -4.78 6.18
N ILE A 116 -5.09 -5.79 6.23
CA ILE A 116 -5.64 -6.37 7.46
C ILE A 116 -5.27 -7.86 7.54
N LEU A 117 -4.67 -8.26 8.65
CA LEU A 117 -4.26 -9.63 8.90
C LEU A 117 -4.93 -10.18 10.16
N ARG A 118 -5.45 -11.40 10.11
CA ARG A 118 -6.10 -12.05 11.26
C ARG A 118 -5.38 -13.34 11.64
N LYS A 119 -5.14 -13.53 12.94
CA LYS A 119 -4.73 -14.82 13.51
C LYS A 119 -5.51 -15.11 14.79
N GLY A 120 -6.38 -16.11 14.76
CA GLY A 120 -7.29 -16.44 15.85
C GLY A 120 -8.21 -15.26 16.18
N ARG A 121 -8.05 -14.67 17.37
CA ARG A 121 -8.81 -13.48 17.80
C ARG A 121 -8.04 -12.17 17.62
N SER A 122 -6.78 -12.25 17.21
CA SER A 122 -5.92 -11.08 17.04
C SER A 122 -6.03 -10.55 15.61
N ILE A 123 -6.25 -9.24 15.50
CA ILE A 123 -6.29 -8.50 14.24
C ILE A 123 -5.10 -7.54 14.21
N THR A 124 -4.42 -7.49 13.06
CA THR A 124 -3.34 -6.57 12.78
C THR A 124 -3.76 -5.66 11.63
N PHE A 125 -3.81 -4.35 11.89
CA PHE A 125 -4.04 -3.33 10.88
C PHE A 125 -2.71 -2.73 10.46
N ILE A 126 -2.48 -2.65 9.16
CA ILE A 126 -1.24 -2.13 8.59
C ILE A 126 -1.62 -0.98 7.65
N SER A 127 -1.06 0.20 7.93
CA SER A 127 -1.08 1.30 6.96
C SER A 127 0.29 1.45 6.27
N CYS A 128 0.27 1.55 4.95
CA CYS A 128 1.41 1.66 4.06
C CYS A 128 1.64 3.11 3.64
N LYS A 129 2.85 3.63 3.82
CA LYS A 129 3.22 4.99 3.40
C LYS A 129 4.50 4.96 2.58
N MET A 130 4.38 5.23 1.29
CA MET A 130 5.55 5.38 0.41
C MET A 130 6.17 6.80 0.47
N THR A 131 5.46 7.75 1.07
CA THR A 131 5.90 9.13 1.31
C THR A 131 6.35 9.31 2.76
N ASP A 132 6.83 10.51 3.10
CA ASP A 132 7.12 10.89 4.48
C ASP A 132 5.89 10.68 5.37
N LEU A 133 6.12 10.19 6.58
CA LEU A 133 5.05 9.93 7.55
C LEU A 133 4.38 11.24 7.94
N SER A 134 3.05 11.27 7.89
CA SER A 134 2.24 12.40 8.32
C SER A 134 1.47 12.08 9.62
N VAL A 135 0.99 13.12 10.31
CA VAL A 135 0.22 12.95 11.55
C VAL A 135 -1.18 12.42 11.27
N GLU A 136 -1.74 12.75 10.11
CA GLU A 136 -3.05 12.31 9.63
C GLU A 136 -3.06 10.78 9.53
N ALA A 137 -2.06 10.19 8.88
CA ALA A 137 -1.92 8.73 8.76
C ALA A 137 -1.89 8.00 10.12
N ILE A 138 -1.26 8.61 11.13
CA ILE A 138 -1.19 8.03 12.48
C ILE A 138 -2.56 8.09 13.16
N ASN A 139 -3.22 9.24 13.07
CA ASN A 139 -4.53 9.46 13.69
C ASN A 139 -5.63 8.62 13.02
N GLU A 140 -5.63 8.52 11.69
CA GLU A 140 -6.56 7.69 10.92
C GLU A 140 -6.48 6.23 11.35
N LEU A 141 -5.27 5.64 11.31
CA LEU A 141 -5.07 4.26 11.72
C LEU A 141 -5.54 4.01 13.16
N GLU A 142 -5.26 4.95 14.07
CA GLU A 142 -5.67 4.83 15.47
C GLU A 142 -7.19 4.82 15.62
N VAL A 143 -7.87 5.75 14.95
CA VAL A 143 -9.33 5.87 14.99
C VAL A 143 -9.98 4.63 14.38
N TYR A 144 -9.50 4.19 13.22
CA TYR A 144 -10.06 3.08 12.46
C TYR A 144 -9.89 1.74 13.20
N ALA A 145 -8.67 1.46 13.65
CA ALA A 145 -8.36 0.19 14.30
C ALA A 145 -9.06 0.08 15.68
N ASN A 146 -9.09 1.16 16.46
CA ASN A 146 -9.79 1.15 17.75
C ASN A 146 -11.31 1.05 17.58
N HIS A 147 -11.88 1.68 16.55
CA HIS A 147 -13.31 1.57 16.30
C HIS A 147 -13.71 0.12 15.97
N PHE A 148 -12.96 -0.54 15.09
CA PHE A 148 -13.30 -1.88 14.62
C PHE A 148 -12.95 -2.99 15.62
N ALA A 149 -11.78 -2.93 16.25
CA ALA A 149 -11.24 -4.03 17.07
C ALA A 149 -10.91 -3.65 18.52
N GLY A 150 -11.10 -2.39 18.90
CA GLY A 150 -10.72 -1.86 20.21
C GLY A 150 -9.19 -1.78 20.42
N GLU A 151 -8.80 -1.39 21.62
CA GLU A 151 -7.39 -1.12 21.99
C GLU A 151 -6.47 -2.35 21.90
N SER A 152 -7.03 -3.56 21.86
CA SER A 152 -6.26 -4.82 21.88
C SER A 152 -5.68 -5.23 20.51
N CYS A 153 -6.02 -4.51 19.44
CA CYS A 153 -5.50 -4.79 18.11
C CYS A 153 -4.04 -4.34 17.94
N LEU A 154 -3.34 -4.99 17.02
CA LEU A 154 -1.98 -4.59 16.66
C LEU A 154 -2.04 -3.58 15.50
N LYS A 155 -1.46 -2.40 15.70
CA LYS A 155 -1.45 -1.31 14.71
C LYS A 155 -0.03 -1.12 14.17
N LEU A 156 0.14 -1.20 12.86
CA LEU A 156 1.42 -1.01 12.19
C LEU A 156 1.35 0.10 11.17
N ILE A 157 2.43 0.88 11.08
CA ILE A 157 2.70 1.72 9.93
C ILE A 157 3.98 1.24 9.27
N VAL A 158 3.89 0.84 8.01
CA VAL A 158 5.05 0.51 7.16
C VAL A 158 5.36 1.74 6.31
N CYS A 159 6.51 2.36 6.55
CA CYS A 159 6.88 3.61 5.91
C CYS A 159 8.24 3.49 5.19
N THR A 160 8.26 3.81 3.90
CA THR A 160 9.50 3.87 3.10
C THR A 160 10.03 5.30 2.93
N GLY A 161 9.24 6.31 3.32
CA GLY A 161 9.68 7.71 3.35
C GLY A 161 10.40 8.08 4.65
N LYS A 162 10.61 9.38 4.86
CA LYS A 162 11.22 9.89 6.10
C LYS A 162 10.21 9.86 7.24
N ILE A 163 10.74 9.65 8.45
CA ILE A 163 9.95 9.62 9.67
C ILE A 163 10.52 10.66 10.63
N ASN A 164 9.77 11.72 10.85
CA ASN A 164 10.12 12.74 11.83
C ASN A 164 10.12 12.13 13.25
N PRO A 165 11.13 12.39 14.10
CA PRO A 165 11.16 11.92 15.48
C PRO A 165 9.89 12.23 16.29
N VAL A 166 9.25 13.38 16.05
CA VAL A 166 8.00 13.76 16.72
C VAL A 166 6.86 12.78 16.36
N TYR A 167 6.79 12.37 15.10
CA TYR A 167 5.79 11.40 14.65
C TYR A 167 6.10 9.98 15.13
N ALA A 168 7.38 9.61 15.23
CA ALA A 168 7.77 8.36 15.85
C ALA A 168 7.36 8.29 17.34
N ASN A 169 7.52 9.39 18.08
CA ASN A 169 7.07 9.49 19.47
C ASN A 169 5.54 9.35 19.56
N ARG A 170 4.79 10.02 18.67
CA ARG A 170 3.33 9.89 18.64
C ARG A 170 2.86 8.47 18.32
N CYS A 171 3.51 7.78 17.39
CA CYS A 171 3.22 6.37 17.14
C CYS A 171 3.42 5.53 18.41
N GLN A 172 4.50 5.78 19.16
CA GLN A 172 4.74 5.09 20.43
C GLN A 172 3.64 5.37 21.46
N GLU A 173 3.17 6.62 21.58
CA GLU A 173 2.06 7.00 22.46
C GLU A 173 0.77 6.24 22.14
N TYR A 174 0.48 6.03 20.85
CA TYR A 174 -0.72 5.30 20.38
C TYR A 174 -0.53 3.78 20.28
N GLY A 175 0.64 3.27 20.66
CA GLY A 175 0.95 1.84 20.53
C GLY A 175 1.04 1.37 19.07
N VAL A 176 1.29 2.29 18.14
CA VAL A 176 1.49 2.01 16.71
C VAL A 176 2.94 1.62 16.46
N LEU A 177 3.16 0.41 15.96
CA LEU A 177 4.49 -0.08 15.59
C LEU A 177 4.90 0.47 14.22
N VAL A 178 6.01 1.20 14.18
CA VAL A 178 6.57 1.74 12.94
C VAL A 178 7.61 0.77 12.36
N ILE A 179 7.43 0.38 11.11
CA ILE A 179 8.32 -0.48 10.33
C ILE A 179 8.94 0.36 9.21
N ARG A 180 10.26 0.50 9.23
CA ARG A 180 11.01 1.23 8.18
C ARG A 180 11.31 0.32 7.00
N SER A 181 11.67 0.91 5.86
CA SER A 181 11.98 0.18 4.62
C SER A 181 12.96 -0.98 4.81
N GLU A 182 14.04 -0.77 5.58
CA GLU A 182 15.07 -1.77 5.86
C GLU A 182 14.59 -2.92 6.75
N GLN A 183 13.45 -2.73 7.45
CA GLN A 183 12.86 -3.71 8.35
C GLN A 183 11.80 -4.56 7.66
N ILE A 184 11.30 -4.16 6.48
CA ILE A 184 10.24 -4.87 5.75
C ILE A 184 10.57 -6.36 5.53
N PRO A 185 11.81 -6.75 5.12
CA PRO A 185 12.14 -8.18 4.97
C PRO A 185 11.98 -9.01 6.25
N ASN A 186 12.01 -8.36 7.42
CA ASN A 186 11.86 -8.99 8.72
C ASN A 186 10.45 -8.89 9.32
N LEU A 187 9.48 -8.32 8.58
CA LEU A 187 8.13 -8.07 9.07
C LEU A 187 7.44 -9.34 9.56
N ILE A 188 7.42 -10.40 8.74
CA ILE A 188 6.78 -11.67 9.07
C ILE A 188 7.41 -12.32 10.33
N PRO A 189 8.75 -12.47 10.44
CA PRO A 189 9.40 -12.87 11.68
C PRO A 189 9.03 -12.03 12.90
N MET A 190 8.89 -10.71 12.75
CA MET A 190 8.47 -9.81 13.82
C MET A 190 7.02 -10.10 14.27
N LEU A 191 6.07 -10.18 13.33
CA LEU A 191 4.67 -10.48 13.62
C LEU A 191 4.48 -11.87 14.26
N LYS A 192 5.29 -12.86 13.86
CA LYS A 192 5.33 -14.18 14.50
C LYS A 192 5.76 -14.12 15.98
N LYS A 193 6.62 -13.19 16.38
CA LYS A 193 6.99 -12.98 17.78
C LYS A 193 5.87 -12.31 18.57
N PHE A 194 5.18 -11.34 17.97
CA PHE A 194 4.05 -10.65 18.61
C PHE A 194 2.88 -11.59 18.88
N SER A 195 2.49 -12.41 17.90
CA SER A 195 1.38 -13.38 18.06
C SER A 195 1.59 -14.40 19.20
N LYS A 196 2.84 -14.74 19.52
CA LYS A 196 3.15 -15.61 20.68
C LYS A 196 2.95 -14.91 22.02
N ARG A 197 3.06 -13.57 22.06
CA ARG A 197 2.99 -12.77 23.29
C ARG A 197 1.55 -12.59 23.78
N PHE A 198 0.58 -12.60 22.87
CA PHE A 198 -0.87 -12.51 23.17
C PHE A 198 -1.55 -13.84 23.52
N LYS A 199 -0.82 -14.97 23.52
CA LYS A 199 -1.32 -16.27 23.99
C LYS A 199 -1.15 -16.48 25.51
N ARG A 200 -0.75 -15.46 26.26
CA ARG A 200 -0.52 -15.50 27.70
C ARG A 200 -1.57 -14.69 28.45
#